data_AF-G2GCG2-F1
#
_entry.id   AF-G2GCG2-F1
#
_cell.length_a   1.000
_cell.length_b   1.000
_cell.length_c   1.000
_cell.angle_alpha   90.00
_cell.angle_beta   90.00
_cell.angle_gamma   90.00
#
_symmetry.space_group_name_H-M   'P 1'
#
loop_
_entity.id
_entity.type
_entity.pdbx_description
1 polymer ?
#
loop_
_entity_poly.entity_id
_entity_poly.type
_entity_poly.pdbx_seq_one_letter_code
_entity_poly.pdbx_strand_id
1 'polypeptide(L)'
;MKYAPLTIALATALLTAATPGASHAVSAPATAPATQASGTHTSGPPPKPASLTCAKDSWPWSCVAKCESGGDWHINTGNGHYGGLQFSQSTWEGFGGLKYAPRADLASRKEQITVARKVVAVQGWGAWPHCSRRYGLTGRMTWEKPKSEASRKTKRRLTPGALLLMPRGTRLGVPPSETRTRPPRP
;
A
#
# COMPACT_ATOMS: atom_id res chain seq x y z
N MET A 1 -53.90 27.93 21.82
CA MET A 1 -52.52 27.82 22.36
C MET A 1 -51.80 29.10 21.94
N LYS A 2 -51.53 29.99 22.90
CA LYS A 2 -51.06 31.37 22.68
C LYS A 2 -49.54 31.37 22.88
N TYR A 3 -48.77 31.79 21.87
CA TYR A 3 -47.33 32.07 22.03
C TYR A 3 -47.16 33.54 22.44
N ALA A 4 -46.48 33.77 23.56
CA ALA A 4 -46.06 35.10 24.02
C ALA A 4 -44.55 35.30 23.77
N PRO A 5 -44.07 36.54 23.57
CA PRO A 5 -42.80 36.85 22.92
C PRO A 5 -41.58 36.97 23.86
N LEU A 6 -40.42 36.65 23.29
CA LEU A 6 -39.07 37.22 23.47
C LEU A 6 -38.84 38.20 24.64
N THR A 7 -37.99 37.80 25.58
CA THR A 7 -37.13 38.71 26.36
C THR A 7 -35.69 38.25 26.27
N ILE A 8 -34.89 39.06 25.57
CA ILE A 8 -33.43 39.00 25.51
C ILE A 8 -32.91 39.54 26.84
N ALA A 9 -32.22 38.72 27.63
CA ALA A 9 -31.42 39.17 28.75
C ALA A 9 -29.94 39.07 28.36
N LEU A 10 -29.39 40.21 27.94
CA LEU A 10 -27.95 40.45 27.86
C LEU A 10 -27.39 40.44 29.28
N ALA A 11 -26.62 39.40 29.63
CA ALA A 11 -25.79 39.40 30.82
C ALA A 11 -24.38 39.86 30.44
N THR A 12 -24.05 41.03 30.97
CA THR A 12 -22.79 41.77 30.86
C THR A 12 -21.57 40.99 31.34
N ALA A 13 -20.46 41.24 30.64
CA ALA A 13 -19.12 40.74 30.88
C ALA A 13 -18.57 41.03 32.28
N LEU A 14 -17.86 40.06 32.85
CA LEU A 14 -16.84 40.29 33.88
C LEU A 14 -15.46 40.04 33.24
N LEU A 15 -14.70 41.13 33.16
CA LEU A 15 -13.38 41.24 32.57
C LEU A 15 -12.34 40.98 33.67
N THR A 16 -11.71 39.80 33.70
CA THR A 16 -10.49 39.58 34.50
C THR A 16 -9.27 39.95 33.66
N ALA A 17 -8.65 41.07 34.03
CA ALA A 17 -7.40 41.55 33.46
C ALA A 17 -6.23 40.61 33.78
N ALA A 18 -5.54 40.12 32.75
CA ALA A 18 -4.20 39.57 32.86
C ALA A 18 -3.27 40.47 32.03
N THR A 19 -2.23 40.96 32.69
CA THR A 19 -1.25 41.94 32.22
C THR A 19 -0.40 41.45 31.03
N PRO A 20 -0.01 42.35 30.11
CA PRO A 20 0.89 42.04 29.00
C PRO A 20 2.37 42.16 29.41
N GLY A 21 3.14 41.09 29.21
CA GLY A 21 4.60 41.11 29.22
C GLY A 21 5.12 41.02 27.79
N ALA A 22 5.71 42.11 27.30
CA ALA A 22 6.20 42.27 25.93
C ALA A 22 7.52 41.52 25.67
N SER A 23 7.57 40.91 24.48
CA SER A 23 8.67 40.86 23.50
C SER A 23 10.12 40.74 23.99
N HIS A 24 10.76 39.62 23.64
CA HIS A 24 12.13 39.64 23.13
C HIS A 24 12.25 38.81 21.85
N ALA A 25 12.97 39.41 20.91
CA ALA A 25 13.16 38.99 19.54
C ALA A 25 14.15 37.82 19.40
N VAL A 26 14.04 37.18 18.24
CA VAL A 26 15.00 36.31 17.54
C VAL A 26 16.47 36.35 17.99
N SER A 27 17.04 35.16 18.20
CA SER A 27 18.25 34.65 17.50
C SER A 27 18.64 33.25 18.01
N ALA A 28 18.97 32.35 17.07
CA ALA A 28 19.75 31.14 17.34
C ALA A 28 21.22 31.51 17.67
N PRO A 29 21.95 30.66 18.42
CA PRO A 29 22.99 29.81 17.81
C PRO A 29 22.90 28.34 18.33
N ALA A 30 23.09 27.33 17.50
CA ALA A 30 24.37 26.71 17.13
C ALA A 30 25.05 25.89 18.27
N THR A 31 24.96 24.57 18.10
CA THR A 31 26.07 23.58 18.23
C THR A 31 26.55 23.14 19.62
N ALA A 32 26.22 21.89 20.00
CA ALA A 32 27.12 20.94 20.67
C ALA A 32 26.57 19.49 20.52
N PRO A 33 27.42 18.44 20.54
CA PRO A 33 27.43 17.43 19.50
C PRO A 33 26.55 16.20 19.80
N ALA A 34 25.81 15.77 18.78
CA ALA A 34 25.42 14.37 18.66
C ALA A 34 26.69 13.57 18.35
N THR A 35 27.08 12.67 19.25
CA THR A 35 28.02 11.59 18.96
C THR A 35 27.40 10.74 17.85
N GLN A 36 27.77 11.04 16.61
CA GLN A 36 27.50 10.20 15.46
C GLN A 36 28.34 8.94 15.67
N ALA A 37 27.70 7.87 16.14
CA ALA A 37 28.21 6.54 15.85
C ALA A 37 28.11 6.39 14.33
N SER A 38 29.23 6.67 13.66
CA SER A 38 29.49 6.27 12.28
C SER A 38 29.40 4.76 12.21
N GLY A 39 28.17 4.25 12.09
CA GLY A 39 27.94 2.92 11.59
C GLY A 39 28.41 2.92 10.15
N THR A 40 29.58 2.35 9.92
CA THR A 40 30.08 1.97 8.59
C THR A 40 28.93 1.40 7.77
N HIS A 41 28.47 2.19 6.80
CA HIS A 41 27.66 1.69 5.70
C HIS A 41 28.59 0.79 4.88
N THR A 42 28.80 -0.43 5.34
CA THR A 42 29.24 -1.50 4.46
C THR A 42 28.17 -1.56 3.39
N SER A 43 28.55 -1.20 2.16
CA SER A 43 27.82 -1.50 0.92
C SER A 43 27.72 -3.02 0.80
N GLY A 44 26.88 -3.61 1.64
CA GLY A 44 26.51 -4.99 1.55
C GLY A 44 25.68 -5.19 0.28
N PRO A 45 25.70 -6.40 -0.29
CA PRO A 45 24.82 -6.73 -1.41
C PRO A 45 23.38 -6.33 -1.07
N PRO A 46 22.60 -5.86 -2.06
CA PRO A 46 21.22 -5.44 -1.82
C PRO A 46 20.49 -6.55 -1.05
N PRO A 47 19.66 -6.20 -0.04
CA PRO A 47 18.92 -7.20 0.71
C PRO A 47 18.18 -8.07 -0.29
N LYS A 48 18.42 -9.39 -0.25
CA LYS A 48 17.68 -10.36 -1.06
C LYS A 48 16.19 -10.03 -0.88
N PRO A 49 15.40 -9.91 -1.97
CA PRO A 49 13.98 -9.68 -1.82
C PRO A 49 13.45 -10.78 -0.91
N ALA A 50 12.93 -10.39 0.26
CA ALA A 50 12.25 -11.32 1.13
C ALA A 50 11.23 -12.05 0.26
N SER A 51 11.28 -13.37 0.27
CA SER A 51 10.34 -14.21 -0.45
C SER A 51 8.94 -13.65 -0.25
N LEU A 52 8.30 -13.20 -1.34
CA LEU A 52 6.96 -12.62 -1.38
C LEU A 52 5.88 -13.68 -1.11
N THR A 53 6.18 -14.69 -0.30
CA THR A 53 5.29 -15.79 0.06
C THR A 53 4.46 -15.38 1.27
N CYS A 54 3.67 -14.33 1.12
CA CYS A 54 2.45 -14.21 1.91
C CYS A 54 1.38 -15.10 1.28
N ALA A 55 0.48 -15.67 2.09
CA ALA A 55 -0.54 -16.62 1.65
C ALA A 55 -1.26 -16.10 0.38
N LYS A 56 -1.17 -16.88 -0.72
CA LYS A 56 -1.61 -16.47 -2.07
C LYS A 56 -3.10 -16.17 -2.14
N ASP A 57 -3.90 -16.80 -1.28
CA ASP A 57 -5.37 -16.72 -1.30
C ASP A 57 -5.93 -15.40 -0.75
N SER A 58 -5.07 -14.43 -0.49
CA SER A 58 -5.42 -13.28 0.33
C SER A 58 -4.52 -12.05 0.16
N TRP A 59 -3.77 -12.00 -0.94
CA TRP A 59 -3.12 -10.77 -1.38
C TRP A 59 -4.19 -9.66 -1.56
N PRO A 60 -3.94 -8.41 -1.14
CA PRO A 60 -2.71 -7.89 -0.53
C PRO A 60 -2.71 -7.98 1.01
N TRP A 61 -3.87 -8.19 1.62
CA TRP A 61 -4.10 -7.97 3.05
C TRP A 61 -3.36 -8.96 3.96
N SER A 62 -3.15 -10.21 3.52
CA SER A 62 -2.32 -11.13 4.30
C SER A 62 -0.85 -10.72 4.33
N CYS A 63 -0.38 -9.98 3.32
CA CYS A 63 1.01 -9.51 3.26
C CYS A 63 1.18 -8.30 4.16
N VAL A 64 0.24 -7.36 4.08
CA VAL A 64 0.16 -6.23 5.01
C VAL A 64 0.08 -6.76 6.44
N ALA A 65 -0.83 -7.68 6.76
CA ALA A 65 -0.93 -8.24 8.09
C ALA A 65 0.33 -8.99 8.55
N LYS A 66 1.01 -9.70 7.65
CA LYS A 66 2.30 -10.33 7.96
C LYS A 66 3.37 -9.30 8.35
N CYS A 67 3.36 -8.14 7.69
CA CYS A 67 4.29 -7.05 7.97
C CYS A 67 3.90 -6.25 9.23
N GLU A 68 2.61 -6.05 9.48
CA GLU A 68 2.08 -5.25 10.58
C GLU A 68 2.05 -6.00 11.91
N SER A 69 1.56 -7.25 11.93
CA SER A 69 1.34 -8.03 13.16
C SER A 69 2.04 -9.40 13.17
N GLY A 70 2.87 -9.70 12.18
CA GLY A 70 3.36 -11.06 11.97
C GLY A 70 2.30 -12.03 11.44
N GLY A 71 1.10 -11.53 11.11
CA GLY A 71 -0.02 -12.28 10.55
C GLY A 71 -1.05 -12.74 11.59
N ASP A 72 -0.90 -12.34 12.85
CA ASP A 72 -1.88 -12.57 13.90
C ASP A 72 -3.02 -11.55 13.80
N TRP A 73 -4.24 -12.03 13.55
CA TRP A 73 -5.43 -11.19 13.37
C TRP A 73 -6.08 -10.75 14.68
N HIS A 74 -5.74 -11.41 15.78
CA HIS A 74 -6.31 -11.18 17.11
C HIS A 74 -5.31 -10.54 18.07
N ILE A 75 -4.17 -10.06 17.53
CA ILE A 75 -3.13 -9.45 18.34
C ILE A 75 -3.62 -8.20 19.08
N ASN A 76 -3.23 -8.11 20.34
CA ASN A 76 -3.38 -6.92 21.16
C ASN A 76 -2.22 -6.88 22.17
N THR A 77 -1.19 -6.11 21.86
CA THR A 77 0.01 -5.97 22.70
C THR A 77 -0.09 -4.81 23.71
N GLY A 78 -1.21 -4.08 23.72
CA GLY A 78 -1.35 -2.86 24.53
C GLY A 78 -0.66 -1.63 23.95
N ASN A 79 -0.23 -1.66 22.68
CA ASN A 79 0.44 -0.52 22.02
C ASN A 79 -0.52 0.50 21.38
N GLY A 80 -1.82 0.41 21.66
CA GLY A 80 -2.86 1.29 21.08
C GLY A 80 -3.31 0.92 19.66
N HIS A 81 -2.79 -0.19 19.12
CA HIS A 81 -3.17 -0.75 17.83
C HIS A 81 -3.74 -2.16 17.99
N TYR A 82 -4.67 -2.53 17.12
CA TYR A 82 -5.46 -3.75 17.28
C TYR A 82 -5.51 -4.57 16.00
N GLY A 83 -5.42 -5.89 16.18
CA GLY A 83 -5.66 -6.89 15.15
C GLY A 83 -4.60 -6.93 14.05
N GLY A 84 -4.89 -7.71 13.01
CA GLY A 84 -3.90 -8.08 11.99
C GLY A 84 -3.39 -6.92 11.16
N LEU A 85 -4.18 -5.87 11.03
CA LEU A 85 -3.82 -4.68 10.25
C LEU A 85 -3.43 -3.49 11.14
N GLN A 86 -3.21 -3.71 12.45
CA GLN A 86 -2.74 -2.70 13.39
C GLN A 86 -3.59 -1.41 13.38
N PHE A 87 -4.92 -1.55 13.38
CA PHE A 87 -5.81 -0.39 13.40
C PHE A 87 -5.67 0.39 14.71
N SER A 88 -5.62 1.72 14.63
CA SER A 88 -5.93 2.55 15.80
C SER A 88 -7.44 2.51 16.09
N GLN A 89 -7.82 2.69 17.35
CA GLN A 89 -9.23 2.69 17.74
C GLN A 89 -10.04 3.74 16.97
N SER A 90 -9.51 4.97 16.85
CA SER A 90 -10.17 6.07 16.12
C SER A 90 -10.43 5.74 14.65
N THR A 91 -9.50 5.05 13.99
CA THR A 91 -9.66 4.65 12.59
C THR A 91 -10.66 3.49 12.46
N TRP A 92 -10.62 2.54 13.39
CA TRP A 92 -11.60 1.46 13.44
C TRP A 92 -13.03 2.01 13.53
N GLU A 93 -13.25 2.94 14.45
CA GLU A 93 -14.55 3.58 14.66
C GLU A 93 -14.96 4.44 13.46
N GLY A 94 -14.06 5.33 13.01
CA GLY A 94 -14.33 6.29 11.93
C GLY A 94 -14.67 5.63 10.59
N PHE A 95 -14.22 4.39 10.35
CA PHE A 95 -14.55 3.64 9.12
C PHE A 95 -15.66 2.59 9.31
N GLY A 96 -16.35 2.64 10.45
CA GLY A 96 -17.53 1.83 10.76
C GLY A 96 -17.19 0.39 11.14
N GLY A 97 -16.08 0.18 11.83
CA GLY A 97 -15.67 -1.10 12.40
C GLY A 97 -16.53 -1.54 13.59
N LEU A 98 -17.15 -0.60 14.30
CA LEU A 98 -18.03 -0.89 15.44
C LEU A 98 -19.24 -1.76 15.11
N LYS A 99 -19.63 -1.85 13.82
CA LYS A 99 -20.69 -2.77 13.38
C LYS A 99 -20.29 -4.25 13.43
N TYR A 100 -18.98 -4.52 13.55
CA TYR A 100 -18.42 -5.87 13.61
C TYR A 100 -17.97 -6.19 15.03
N ALA A 101 -17.18 -5.31 15.64
CA ALA A 101 -16.72 -5.48 17.01
C ALA A 101 -16.31 -4.14 17.62
N PRO A 102 -16.26 -4.02 18.97
CA PRO A 102 -15.78 -2.82 19.64
C PRO A 102 -14.34 -2.45 19.28
N ARG A 103 -13.50 -3.43 18.93
CA ARG A 103 -12.10 -3.25 18.52
C ARG A 103 -11.74 -4.17 17.36
N ALA A 104 -10.68 -3.87 16.63
CA ALA A 104 -10.30 -4.65 15.46
C ALA A 104 -9.82 -6.07 15.81
N ASP A 105 -9.10 -6.28 16.92
CA ASP A 105 -8.62 -7.59 17.39
C ASP A 105 -9.75 -8.58 17.70
N LEU A 106 -10.93 -8.05 18.04
CA LEU A 106 -12.13 -8.83 18.32
C LEU A 106 -12.94 -9.18 17.07
N ALA A 107 -12.66 -8.53 15.94
CA ALA A 107 -13.33 -8.80 14.68
C ALA A 107 -12.62 -9.92 13.91
N SER A 108 -13.37 -10.64 13.08
CA SER A 108 -12.79 -11.61 12.17
C SER A 108 -11.89 -10.93 11.15
N ARG A 109 -10.93 -11.70 10.63
CA ARG A 109 -10.05 -11.28 9.52
C ARG A 109 -10.80 -10.62 8.36
N LYS A 110 -11.93 -11.20 7.93
CA LYS A 110 -12.71 -10.71 6.78
C LYS A 110 -13.34 -9.34 7.08
N GLU A 111 -13.75 -9.12 8.32
CA GLU A 111 -14.34 -7.84 8.76
C GLU A 111 -13.26 -6.76 8.85
N GLN A 112 -12.10 -7.08 9.41
CA GLN A 112 -10.94 -6.18 9.42
C GLN A 112 -10.56 -5.76 8.00
N ILE A 113 -10.48 -6.70 7.06
CA ILE A 113 -10.22 -6.41 5.64
C ILE A 113 -11.31 -5.52 5.04
N THR A 114 -12.57 -5.72 5.42
CA THR A 114 -13.68 -4.91 4.90
C THR A 114 -13.54 -3.46 5.34
N VAL A 115 -13.17 -3.20 6.59
CA VAL A 115 -12.88 -1.85 7.09
C VAL A 115 -11.63 -1.28 6.39
N ALA A 116 -10.57 -2.09 6.23
CA ALA A 116 -9.33 -1.67 5.59
C ALA A 116 -9.53 -1.21 4.13
N ARG A 117 -10.40 -1.89 3.39
CA ARG A 117 -10.77 -1.49 2.02
C ARG A 117 -11.40 -0.10 1.98
N LYS A 118 -12.19 0.27 2.98
CA LYS A 118 -12.76 1.63 3.08
C LYS A 118 -11.68 2.66 3.39
N VAL A 119 -10.76 2.34 4.30
CA VAL A 119 -9.60 3.20 4.62
C VAL A 119 -8.80 3.48 3.35
N VAL A 120 -8.42 2.45 2.60
CA VAL A 120 -7.65 2.62 1.35
C VAL A 120 -8.45 3.37 0.28
N ALA A 121 -9.78 3.21 0.23
CA ALA A 121 -10.59 3.98 -0.70
C ALA A 121 -10.50 5.50 -0.44
N VAL A 122 -10.43 5.92 0.83
CA VAL A 122 -10.37 7.33 1.23
C VAL A 122 -8.94 7.88 1.27
N GLN A 123 -8.06 7.17 1.99
CA GLN A 123 -6.69 7.62 2.32
C GLN A 123 -5.63 7.05 1.36
N GLY A 124 -5.97 6.01 0.60
CA GLY A 124 -4.99 5.26 -0.19
C GLY A 124 -4.13 4.34 0.67
N TRP A 125 -3.15 3.70 0.02
CA TRP A 125 -2.19 2.82 0.69
C TRP A 125 -1.22 3.52 1.65
N GLY A 126 -1.28 4.86 1.73
CA GLY A 126 -0.55 5.67 2.70
C GLY A 126 -0.95 5.44 4.16
N ALA A 127 -2.11 4.82 4.41
CA ALA A 127 -2.53 4.40 5.74
C ALA A 127 -1.64 3.29 6.36
N TRP A 128 -0.88 2.56 5.52
CA TRP A 128 0.09 1.54 5.93
C TRP A 128 1.45 1.81 5.28
N PRO A 129 2.15 2.92 5.57
CA PRO A 129 3.18 3.48 4.70
C PRO A 129 4.44 2.62 4.54
N HIS A 130 4.83 1.92 5.61
CA HIS A 130 6.01 1.04 5.58
C HIS A 130 5.70 -0.28 4.87
N CYS A 131 4.62 -0.94 5.27
CA CYS A 131 4.25 -2.25 4.77
C CYS A 131 3.67 -2.20 3.36
N SER A 132 2.91 -1.16 3.00
CA SER A 132 2.41 -0.99 1.63
C SER A 132 3.55 -0.81 0.62
N ARG A 133 4.55 0.02 0.96
CA ARG A 133 5.76 0.24 0.15
C ARG A 133 6.56 -1.06 -0.03
N ARG A 134 6.70 -1.87 1.02
CA ARG A 134 7.39 -3.18 0.96
C ARG A 134 6.77 -4.12 -0.08
N TYR A 135 5.47 -4.01 -0.31
CA TYR A 135 4.71 -4.85 -1.24
C TYR A 135 4.33 -4.14 -2.55
N GLY A 136 4.85 -2.94 -2.80
CA GLY A 136 4.55 -2.16 -4.01
C GLY A 136 3.10 -1.68 -4.13
N LEU A 137 2.38 -1.60 -3.01
CA LEU A 137 1.00 -1.14 -2.95
C LEU A 137 0.98 0.39 -2.94
N THR A 138 0.52 1.02 -4.02
CA THR A 138 0.51 2.48 -4.19
C THR A 138 -0.84 2.99 -4.69
N GLY A 139 -1.14 4.28 -4.45
CA GLY A 139 -2.38 4.95 -4.89
C GLY A 139 -3.63 4.65 -4.05
N ARG A 140 -4.78 5.15 -4.52
CA ARG A 140 -6.13 4.85 -4.02
C ARG A 140 -6.73 3.77 -4.92
N MET A 141 -6.60 2.50 -4.52
CA MET A 141 -7.19 1.31 -5.18
C MET A 141 -7.38 1.39 -6.71
N THR A 142 -6.30 1.46 -7.49
CA THR A 142 -6.31 0.84 -8.83
C THR A 142 -5.74 -0.56 -8.68
N TRP A 143 -6.62 -1.50 -8.30
CA TRP A 143 -6.33 -2.92 -8.37
C TRP A 143 -6.33 -3.33 -9.85
N GLU A 144 -5.29 -2.95 -10.59
CA GLU A 144 -4.91 -3.71 -11.77
C GLU A 144 -4.00 -4.82 -11.28
N LYS A 145 -4.45 -6.08 -11.43
CA LYS A 145 -3.55 -7.24 -11.33
C LYS A 145 -2.28 -6.90 -12.12
N PRO A 146 -1.07 -7.09 -11.59
CA PRO A 146 0.13 -6.96 -12.40
C PRO A 146 -0.06 -7.90 -13.60
N LYS A 147 -0.10 -7.34 -14.82
CA LYS A 147 -0.23 -8.14 -16.04
C LYS A 147 0.89 -9.17 -16.00
N SER A 148 0.50 -10.43 -15.97
CA SER A 148 1.39 -11.57 -16.14
C SER A 148 2.31 -11.29 -17.34
N GLU A 149 3.57 -11.72 -17.24
CA GLU A 149 4.64 -11.53 -18.23
C GLU A 149 4.25 -11.79 -19.69
N ALA A 150 3.16 -12.52 -19.93
CA ALA A 150 2.51 -12.68 -21.23
C ALA A 150 2.26 -11.34 -21.97
N SER A 151 1.94 -10.25 -21.26
CA SER A 151 1.64 -8.96 -21.91
C SER A 151 2.90 -8.19 -22.37
N ARG A 152 4.08 -8.44 -21.78
CA ARG A 152 5.35 -7.85 -22.25
C ARG A 152 5.79 -8.41 -23.60
N LYS A 153 5.40 -9.65 -23.92
CA LYS A 153 5.79 -10.32 -25.17
C LYS A 153 5.05 -9.79 -26.40
N THR A 154 3.83 -9.26 -26.22
CA THR A 154 3.03 -8.70 -27.33
C THR A 154 3.49 -7.28 -27.73
N LYS A 155 3.97 -6.45 -26.80
CA LYS A 155 4.47 -5.10 -27.13
C LYS A 155 5.81 -5.08 -27.88
N ARG A 156 6.56 -6.19 -27.92
CA ARG A 156 7.79 -6.32 -28.72
C ARG A 156 7.57 -6.78 -30.17
N ARG A 157 6.32 -7.07 -30.59
CA ARG A 157 6.01 -7.59 -31.94
C ARG A 157 5.40 -6.57 -32.91
N LEU A 158 5.26 -5.30 -32.52
CA LEU A 158 4.84 -4.25 -33.46
C LEU A 158 5.99 -3.25 -33.70
N THR A 159 6.86 -3.62 -34.63
CA THR A 159 7.67 -2.64 -35.38
C THR A 159 7.15 -2.64 -36.81
N PRO A 160 6.34 -1.66 -37.25
CA PRO A 160 6.06 -1.45 -38.67
C PRO A 160 7.21 -0.62 -39.26
N GLY A 161 8.08 -1.24 -40.06
CA GLY A 161 9.12 -0.47 -40.75
C GLY A 161 10.37 -1.25 -41.10
N ALA A 162 10.27 -2.18 -42.05
CA ALA A 162 11.41 -2.59 -42.88
C ALA A 162 10.89 -2.85 -44.29
N LEU A 163 10.29 -1.82 -44.90
CA LEU A 163 10.08 -1.75 -46.33
C LEU A 163 11.36 -1.16 -46.94
N LEU A 164 12.31 -1.99 -47.38
CA LEU A 164 13.31 -1.57 -48.35
C LEU A 164 13.90 -2.77 -49.10
N LEU A 165 13.61 -2.78 -50.41
CA LEU A 165 14.32 -3.37 -51.55
C LEU A 165 14.61 -4.89 -51.56
N MET A 166 13.83 -5.59 -52.39
CA MET A 166 14.19 -6.87 -53.01
C MET A 166 15.23 -6.66 -54.13
N PRO A 167 16.22 -7.55 -54.31
CA PRO A 167 16.75 -7.87 -55.62
C PRO A 167 16.16 -9.20 -56.13
N ARG A 168 15.73 -9.18 -57.40
CA ARG A 168 15.35 -10.34 -58.21
C ARG A 168 16.54 -11.29 -58.38
N GLY A 169 16.32 -12.61 -58.26
CA GLY A 169 17.34 -13.61 -58.59
C GLY A 169 16.89 -15.07 -58.47
N THR A 170 16.28 -15.57 -59.54
CA THR A 170 16.46 -16.91 -60.16
C THR A 170 16.40 -18.23 -59.35
N ARG A 171 15.33 -18.99 -59.68
CA ARG A 171 15.26 -20.42 -60.06
C ARG A 171 15.84 -21.55 -59.18
N LEU A 172 14.92 -22.51 -58.99
CA LEU A 172 15.04 -23.97 -59.08
C LEU A 172 15.77 -24.71 -57.94
N GLY A 173 14.98 -25.34 -57.08
CA GLY A 173 15.40 -26.42 -56.19
C GLY A 173 14.20 -27.27 -55.79
N VAL A 174 13.92 -28.30 -56.60
CA VAL A 174 12.95 -29.37 -56.33
C VAL A 174 13.39 -30.14 -55.07
N PRO A 175 12.54 -30.33 -54.04
CA PRO A 175 12.81 -31.36 -53.04
C PRO A 175 12.32 -32.73 -53.53
N PRO A 176 13.12 -33.81 -53.47
CA PRO A 176 12.63 -35.14 -53.76
C PRO A 176 11.71 -35.62 -52.63
N SER A 177 10.54 -36.10 -53.05
CA SER A 177 9.70 -37.02 -52.30
C SER A 177 10.48 -38.34 -52.11
N GLU A 178 10.67 -38.79 -50.87
CA GLU A 178 10.73 -40.23 -50.56
C GLU A 178 10.41 -40.46 -49.07
N THR A 179 9.23 -40.99 -48.76
CA THR A 179 8.90 -42.43 -48.57
C THR A 179 9.02 -42.86 -47.10
N ARG A 180 7.85 -42.87 -46.47
CA ARG A 180 7.45 -43.67 -45.31
C ARG A 180 8.04 -45.09 -45.38
N THR A 181 8.84 -45.49 -44.39
CA THR A 181 8.97 -46.90 -43.97
C THR A 181 9.43 -46.96 -42.51
N ARG A 182 8.61 -47.62 -41.68
CA ARG A 182 8.88 -47.99 -40.28
C ARG A 182 9.25 -49.47 -40.24
N PRO A 183 10.27 -49.90 -39.48
CA PRO A 183 10.37 -51.28 -39.01
C PRO A 183 10.12 -51.42 -37.49
N PRO A 184 9.92 -52.66 -37.00
CA PRO A 184 9.22 -52.96 -35.74
C PRO A 184 10.12 -52.95 -34.50
N ARG A 185 9.46 -52.89 -33.33
CA ARG A 185 10.11 -53.00 -32.00
C ARG A 185 10.48 -54.46 -31.71
N PRO A 186 11.55 -54.69 -30.93
CA PRO A 186 11.70 -55.91 -30.13
C PRO A 186 10.72 -55.93 -28.95
#